data_AF-A0A2V1NXL6-F1
#
_entry.id   AF-A0A2V1NXL6-F1
#
_cell.length_a   1.000
_cell.length_b   1.000
_cell.length_c   1.000
_cell.angle_alpha   90.00
_cell.angle_beta   90.00
_cell.angle_gamma   90.00
#
_symmetry.space_group_name_H-M   'P 1'
#
loop_
_entity.id
_entity.type
_entity.pdbx_description
1 polymer ?
#
loop_
_entity_poly.entity_id
_entity_poly.type
_entity_poly.pdbx_seq_one_letter_code
_entity_poly.pdbx_strand_id
1 'polypeptide(L)'
;MSGRSGLPLGFAEALDLPLSVDLRTAARAFAICPATAYKLIRLGAFPCPVLRVGGQYRIPTAYLLSTLGIEERPVYAVPLENDTAPAAQPHDIQTRASEVSE
;
A
#
# COMPACT_ATOMS: atom_id res chain seq x y z
N MET A 1 -11.06 21.01 9.53
CA MET A 1 -10.33 19.85 10.10
C MET A 1 -9.52 19.19 8.99
N SER A 2 -8.35 19.75 8.67
CA SER A 2 -7.43 19.15 7.70
C SER A 2 -6.50 18.24 8.49
N GLY A 3 -6.81 16.95 8.53
CA GLY A 3 -5.98 15.94 9.16
C GLY A 3 -4.53 16.12 8.70
N ARG A 4 -3.63 16.10 9.69
CA ARG A 4 -2.18 16.20 9.61
C ARG A 4 -1.64 16.00 8.18
N SER A 5 -1.01 17.01 7.61
CA SER A 5 0.05 16.79 6.61
C SER A 5 1.21 16.10 7.33
N GLY A 6 0.97 14.87 7.76
CA GLY A 6 1.78 14.13 8.69
C GLY A 6 2.27 12.89 7.97
N LEU A 7 3.56 12.93 7.64
CA LEU A 7 4.35 11.85 7.07
C LEU A 7 3.91 11.37 5.67
N PRO A 8 4.89 11.01 4.81
CA PRO A 8 4.63 10.23 3.61
C PRO A 8 3.81 8.99 3.93
N LEU A 9 3.01 8.56 2.96
CA LEU A 9 2.17 7.37 3.11
C LEU A 9 3.06 6.12 3.22
N GLY A 10 2.88 5.31 4.27
CA GLY A 10 3.64 4.08 4.46
C GLY A 10 3.07 2.90 3.67
N PHE A 11 3.83 1.80 3.53
CA PHE A 11 3.38 0.60 2.80
C PHE A 11 2.10 -0.02 3.39
N ALA A 12 2.03 -0.20 4.70
CA ALA A 12 0.83 -0.75 5.34
C ALA A 12 -0.41 0.14 5.10
N GLU A 13 -0.25 1.46 5.20
CA GLU A 13 -1.30 2.44 4.92
C GLU A 13 -1.73 2.39 3.44
N ALA A 14 -0.79 2.21 2.50
CA ALA A 14 -1.05 2.12 1.06
C ALA A 14 -1.95 0.92 0.69
N LEU A 15 -1.71 -0.21 1.33
CA LEU A 15 -2.39 -1.48 1.01
C LEU A 15 -3.81 -1.55 1.58
N ASP A 16 -4.04 -0.87 2.70
CA ASP A 16 -5.34 -0.73 3.36
C ASP A 16 -6.20 0.41 2.78
N LEU A 17 -5.73 1.08 1.71
CA LEU A 17 -6.50 2.15 1.07
C LEU A 17 -7.82 1.63 0.48
N PRO A 18 -8.90 2.44 0.57
CA PRO A 18 -10.18 2.13 -0.06
C PRO A 18 -10.03 2.05 -1.59
N LEU A 19 -11.08 1.63 -2.31
CA LEU A 19 -11.04 1.50 -3.79
C LEU A 19 -10.62 2.78 -4.52
N SER A 20 -10.95 3.95 -3.96
CA SER A 20 -10.52 5.25 -4.47
C SER A 20 -10.23 6.22 -3.35
N VAL A 21 -9.21 7.05 -3.53
CA VAL A 21 -8.78 8.07 -2.56
C VAL A 21 -8.94 9.48 -3.11
N ASP A 22 -8.86 10.46 -2.23
CA ASP A 22 -8.79 11.86 -2.63
C ASP A 22 -7.37 12.27 -3.07
N LEU A 23 -7.26 13.47 -3.65
CA LEU A 23 -6.00 14.01 -4.13
C LEU A 23 -4.95 14.21 -3.03
N ARG A 24 -5.36 14.55 -1.80
CA ARG A 24 -4.41 14.81 -0.71
C ARG A 24 -3.75 13.52 -0.24
N THR A 25 -4.53 12.44 -0.15
CA THR A 25 -4.00 11.10 0.13
C THR A 25 -3.03 10.65 -0.96
N ALA A 26 -3.38 10.85 -2.24
CA ALA A 26 -2.46 10.54 -3.33
C ALA A 26 -1.19 11.40 -3.30
N ALA A 27 -1.31 12.70 -2.99
CA ALA A 27 -0.17 13.59 -2.85
C ALA A 27 0.79 13.14 -1.73
N ARG A 28 0.25 12.64 -0.60
CA ARG A 28 1.05 12.04 0.47
C ARG A 28 1.79 10.79 0.00
N ALA A 29 1.18 9.97 -0.84
CA ALA A 29 1.83 8.77 -1.39
C ALA A 29 3.04 9.12 -2.27
N PHE A 30 2.98 10.21 -3.03
CA PHE A 30 4.09 10.70 -3.85
C PHE A 30 5.03 11.67 -3.11
N ALA A 31 4.84 11.89 -1.81
CA ALA A 31 5.60 12.87 -1.02
C ALA A 31 5.60 14.30 -1.62
N ILE A 32 4.52 14.71 -2.27
CA ILE A 32 4.35 16.07 -2.81
C ILE A 32 3.30 16.84 -2.00
N CYS A 33 3.48 18.16 -1.91
CA CYS A 33 2.49 18.98 -1.23
C CYS A 33 1.18 19.06 -2.03
N PRO A 34 0.01 19.22 -1.37
CA PRO A 34 -1.28 19.30 -2.07
C PRO A 34 -1.32 20.39 -3.14
N ALA A 35 -0.72 21.55 -2.90
CA ALA A 35 -0.67 22.65 -3.87
C ALA A 35 0.02 22.24 -5.17
N THR A 36 1.14 21.52 -5.09
CA THR A 36 1.84 20.96 -6.25
C THR A 36 0.99 19.90 -6.95
N ALA A 37 0.31 19.04 -6.20
CA ALA A 37 -0.59 18.04 -6.78
C ALA A 37 -1.73 18.69 -7.59
N TYR A 38 -2.39 19.71 -7.06
CA TYR A 38 -3.41 20.46 -7.81
C TYR A 38 -2.82 21.14 -9.06
N LYS A 39 -1.61 21.72 -8.96
CA LYS A 39 -0.91 22.32 -10.11
C LYS A 39 -0.65 21.29 -11.20
N LEU A 40 -0.12 20.11 -10.84
CA LEU A 40 0.15 19.02 -11.78
C LEU A 40 -1.12 18.55 -12.48
N ILE A 41 -2.25 18.45 -11.79
CA ILE A 41 -3.51 18.10 -12.44
C ILE A 41 -3.95 19.16 -13.45
N ARG A 42 -3.83 20.44 -13.10
CA ARG A 42 -4.17 21.54 -14.03
C ARG A 42 -3.28 21.53 -15.28
N LEU A 43 -2.05 21.03 -15.15
CA LEU A 43 -1.09 20.88 -16.24
C LEU A 43 -1.22 19.54 -16.99
N GLY A 44 -2.11 18.64 -16.56
CA GLY A 44 -2.22 17.29 -17.12
C GLY A 44 -1.01 16.40 -16.85
N ALA A 45 -0.18 16.75 -15.85
CA ALA A 45 1.10 16.12 -15.55
C ALA A 45 1.11 15.36 -14.21
N PHE A 46 -0.07 15.06 -13.66
CA PHE A 46 -0.17 14.25 -12.45
C PHE A 46 0.15 12.78 -12.80
N PRO A 47 0.92 12.04 -11.97
CA PRO A 47 1.48 10.75 -12.36
C PRO A 47 0.45 9.63 -12.54
N CYS A 48 -0.76 9.79 -11.98
CA CYS A 48 -1.83 8.79 -12.12
C CYS A 48 -3.12 9.38 -12.71
N PRO A 49 -3.99 8.53 -13.29
CA PRO A 49 -5.29 8.95 -13.79
C PRO A 49 -6.17 9.54 -12.68
N VAL A 50 -6.75 10.70 -12.96
CA VAL A 50 -7.61 11.42 -12.01
C VAL A 50 -9.04 11.48 -12.54
N LEU A 51 -9.97 10.91 -11.78
CA LEU A 51 -11.40 10.95 -12.05
C LEU A 51 -12.02 12.21 -11.44
N ARG A 52 -12.94 12.83 -12.18
CA ARG A 52 -13.76 13.95 -11.70
C ARG A 52 -15.17 13.47 -11.46
N VAL A 53 -15.54 13.28 -10.20
CA VAL A 53 -16.86 12.77 -9.80
C VAL A 53 -17.47 13.75 -8.80
N GLY A 54 -18.64 14.32 -9.14
CA GLY A 54 -19.33 15.27 -8.27
C GLY A 54 -18.50 16.50 -7.89
N GLY A 55 -17.66 17.00 -8.81
CA GLY A 55 -16.75 18.13 -8.57
C GLY A 55 -15.50 17.79 -7.74
N GLN A 56 -15.38 16.56 -7.24
CA GLN A 56 -14.24 16.11 -6.45
C GLN A 56 -13.23 15.36 -7.32
N TYR A 57 -11.96 15.43 -6.93
CA TYR A 57 -10.91 14.60 -7.50
C TYR A 57 -10.90 13.24 -6.81
N ARG A 58 -10.94 12.16 -7.60
CA ARG A 58 -10.85 10.78 -7.12
C ARG A 58 -9.77 10.05 -7.90
N ILE A 59 -8.94 9.31 -7.19
CA ILE A 59 -7.84 8.55 -7.76
C ILE A 59 -8.08 7.08 -7.42
N PRO A 60 -8.25 6.20 -8.42
CA PRO A 60 -8.39 4.78 -8.15
C PRO A 60 -7.11 4.25 -7.53
N THR A 61 -7.24 3.51 -6.43
CA THR A 61 -6.10 3.00 -5.67
C THR A 61 -5.24 2.05 -6.50
N ALA A 62 -5.85 1.31 -7.43
CA ALA A 62 -5.12 0.44 -8.36
C ALA A 62 -4.05 1.20 -9.17
N TYR A 63 -4.42 2.35 -9.75
CA TYR A 63 -3.46 3.15 -10.52
C TYR A 63 -2.45 3.85 -9.62
N LEU A 64 -2.86 4.28 -8.42
CA LEU A 64 -1.92 4.86 -7.46
C LEU A 64 -0.82 3.84 -7.10
N LEU A 65 -1.20 2.60 -6.80
CA LEU A 65 -0.27 1.52 -6.46
C LEU A 65 0.62 1.15 -7.65
N SER A 66 0.07 0.97 -8.86
CA SER A 66 0.87 0.64 -10.04
C SER A 66 1.87 1.73 -10.40
N THR A 67 1.50 3.01 -10.26
CA THR A 67 2.45 4.12 -10.49
C THR A 67 3.59 4.19 -9.46
N LEU A 68 3.41 3.56 -8.29
CA LEU A 68 4.46 3.38 -7.29
C LEU A 68 5.26 2.08 -7.49
N GLY A 69 4.94 1.29 -8.53
CA GLY A 69 5.56 -0.01 -8.81
C GLY A 69 5.01 -1.16 -7.96
N ILE A 70 3.83 -1.00 -7.37
CA ILE A 70 3.16 -2.03 -6.56
C ILE A 70 2.10 -2.71 -7.43
N GLU A 71 2.47 -3.83 -8.05
CA GLU A 71 1.61 -4.59 -8.96
C GLU A 71 0.81 -5.70 -8.25
N GLU A 72 1.38 -6.29 -7.20
CA GLU A 72 0.72 -7.35 -6.43
C GLU A 72 0.00 -6.76 -5.21
N ARG A 73 -1.33 -6.85 -5.21
CA ARG A 73 -2.10 -6.53 -4.00
C ARG A 73 -1.98 -7.72 -3.04
N PRO A 74 -1.45 -7.53 -1.82
CA PRO A 74 -1.31 -8.63 -0.88
C PRO A 74 -2.68 -9.20 -0.59
N VAL A 75 -2.85 -10.47 -0.96
CA VAL A 75 -4.03 -11.25 -0.60
C VAL A 75 -3.82 -11.64 0.86
N TYR A 76 -4.47 -10.92 1.77
CA TYR A 76 -4.53 -11.36 3.14
C TYR A 76 -5.34 -12.66 3.18
N ALA A 77 -4.68 -13.77 3.51
CA ALA A 77 -5.39 -15.00 3.84
C ALA A 77 -6.24 -14.69 5.08
N VAL A 78 -7.56 -14.67 4.92
CA VAL A 78 -8.47 -14.69 6.06
C VAL A 78 -8.43 -16.13 6.57
N PRO A 79 -7.95 -16.38 7.81
CA PRO A 79 -8.03 -17.72 8.36
C PRO A 79 -9.51 -18.11 8.38
N LEU A 80 -9.86 -19.15 7.62
CA LEU A 80 -11.20 -19.73 7.71
C LEU A 80 -11.30 -20.28 9.13
N GLU A 81 -12.25 -19.77 9.92
CA GLU A 81 -12.41 -20.03 11.35
C GLU A 81 -12.74 -21.52 11.70
N ASN A 82 -12.57 -22.44 10.74
CA ASN A 82 -12.98 -23.84 10.83
C ASN A 82 -11.86 -24.88 10.67
N ASP A 83 -10.59 -24.51 10.47
CA ASP A 83 -9.49 -25.48 10.43
C ASP A 83 -8.89 -25.78 11.81
N THR A 84 -9.74 -25.87 12.86
CA THR A 84 -9.34 -26.51 14.11
C THR A 84 -9.49 -28.02 13.97
N ALA A 85 -8.45 -28.64 13.42
CA ALA A 85 -7.96 -29.92 13.91
C ALA A 85 -6.43 -29.80 14.04
N PRO A 86 -5.84 -29.88 15.25
CA PRO A 86 -4.41 -29.70 15.43
C PRO A 86 -3.71 -30.99 15.02
N ALA A 87 -3.08 -31.00 13.85
CA ALA A 87 -2.20 -32.10 13.46
C ALA A 87 -0.77 -31.58 13.30
N ALA A 88 -0.01 -31.82 14.37
CA ALA A 88 1.44 -32.01 14.43
C ALA A 88 2.34 -30.82 14.04
N GLN A 89 3.00 -30.28 15.05
CA GLN A 89 4.29 -29.60 14.92
C GLN A 89 5.32 -30.56 14.30
N PRO A 90 6.05 -30.18 13.24
CA PRO A 90 7.33 -30.79 12.94
C PRO A 90 8.41 -30.07 13.75
N HIS A 91 8.99 -30.82 14.67
CA HIS A 91 10.22 -30.51 15.38
C HIS A 91 11.38 -30.16 14.43
N ASP A 92 12.22 -29.26 14.94
CA ASP A 92 13.64 -28.99 14.63
C ASP A 92 14.37 -30.01 13.76
N ILE A 93 14.98 -29.56 12.66
CA ILE A 93 16.39 -29.86 12.35
C ILE A 93 16.97 -28.68 11.54
N GLN A 94 17.65 -27.74 12.21
CA GLN A 94 18.75 -26.98 11.58
C GLN A 94 19.70 -26.43 12.64
N THR A 95 20.76 -27.17 12.97
CA THR A 95 22.06 -26.56 13.24
C THR A 95 23.13 -27.51 12.75
N ARG A 96 23.53 -27.26 11.50
CA ARG A 96 24.83 -27.63 10.97
C ARG A 96 25.83 -26.66 11.59
N ALA A 97 26.63 -27.10 12.54
CA ALA A 97 27.89 -26.46 12.90
C ALA A 97 29.01 -27.45 12.59
N SER A 98 29.90 -27.01 11.70
CA SER A 98 31.06 -27.71 11.20
C SER A 98 32.10 -28.00 12.30
N GLU A 99 32.71 -29.18 12.19
CA GLU A 99 34.16 -29.41 12.13
C GLU A 99 35.06 -28.69 13.15
N VAL A 100 35.58 -29.43 14.14
CA VAL A 100 37.03 -29.51 14.43
C VAL A 100 37.36 -30.92 14.93
N SER A 101 38.25 -31.61 14.22
CA SER A 101 38.81 -32.93 14.53
C SER A 101 39.85 -32.87 15.65
N GLU A 102 39.88 -33.91 16.50
CA GLU A 102 41.10 -34.64 16.91
C GLU A 102 40.74 -36.08 17.33
#